data_AF-W1YUB9-F1
#
_entry.id   AF-W1YUB9-F1
#
_cell.length_a   1.000
_cell.length_b   1.000
_cell.length_c   1.000
_cell.angle_alpha   90.00
_cell.angle_beta   90.00
_cell.angle_gamma   90.00
#
_symmetry.space_group_name_H-M   'P 1'
#
loop_
_entity.id
_entity.type
_entity.pdbx_description
1 polymer ?
#
loop_
_entity_poly.entity_id
_entity_poly.type
_entity_poly.pdbx_seq_one_letter_code
_entity_poly.pdbx_strand_id
1 'polypeptide(L)'
;EVPIVLDPVGCHAGAYRLSVVLDLIKTGNISLLRGNQSEIKAIYDALGPDDEDNNSTEGKGVDGAQVEDSAVIAYRLARLINCPVVATGEEDYVSDGTRVFAVPHGHPIMTAVTGTGCLLGAVLAAFF
;
A
#
# COMPACT_ATOMS: atom_id res chain seq x y z
N GLU A 1 3.97 20.57 11.79
CA GLU A 1 3.87 19.29 12.52
C GLU A 1 4.95 18.35 12.03
N VAL A 2 5.18 17.24 12.74
CA VAL A 2 6.17 16.21 12.36
C VAL A 2 5.45 15.12 11.57
N PRO A 3 5.89 14.74 10.35
CA PRO A 3 5.21 13.74 9.53
C PRO A 3 5.32 12.33 10.13
N ILE A 4 4.28 11.52 9.91
CA ILE A 4 4.21 10.14 10.41
C ILE A 4 4.17 9.18 9.21
N VAL A 5 5.19 8.33 9.10
CA VAL A 5 5.23 7.23 8.13
C VAL A 5 4.85 5.93 8.84
N LEU A 6 3.80 5.26 8.37
CA LEU A 6 3.38 3.95 8.87
C LEU A 6 3.88 2.83 7.96
N ASP A 7 4.63 1.88 8.53
CA ASP A 7 4.98 0.59 7.91
C ASP A 7 4.19 -0.56 8.60
N PRO A 8 3.15 -1.12 7.95
CA PRO A 8 2.22 -2.07 8.55
C PRO A 8 2.74 -3.52 8.47
N VAL A 9 4.01 -3.74 8.81
CA VAL A 9 4.72 -5.01 8.62
C VAL A 9 3.89 -6.23 9.06
N GLY A 10 3.61 -7.12 8.10
CA GLY A 10 2.93 -8.39 8.33
C GLY A 10 1.45 -8.26 8.71
N CYS A 11 0.78 -7.13 8.43
CA CYS A 11 -0.64 -6.95 8.71
C CYS A 11 -1.53 -7.96 7.97
N HIS A 12 -1.11 -8.41 6.78
CA HIS A 12 -1.79 -9.45 6.00
C HIS A 12 -1.77 -10.84 6.68
N ALA A 13 -0.83 -11.09 7.61
CA ALA A 13 -0.61 -12.41 8.19
C ALA A 13 -1.35 -12.65 9.52
N GLY A 14 -2.05 -11.64 10.08
CA GLY A 14 -2.76 -11.84 11.33
C GLY A 14 -3.73 -10.72 11.70
N ALA A 15 -4.94 -11.12 12.12
CA ALA A 15 -6.05 -10.21 12.43
C ALA A 15 -5.69 -9.12 13.44
N TYR A 16 -4.86 -9.44 14.46
CA TYR A 16 -4.42 -8.45 15.45
C TYR A 16 -3.52 -7.36 14.85
N ARG A 17 -2.56 -7.73 13.99
CA ARG A 17 -1.68 -6.73 13.35
C ARG A 17 -2.50 -5.82 12.43
N LEU A 18 -3.42 -6.42 11.67
CA LEU A 18 -4.34 -5.67 10.83
C LEU A 18 -5.21 -4.72 11.65
N SER A 19 -5.82 -5.17 12.75
CA SER A 19 -6.68 -4.31 13.57
C SER A 19 -5.93 -3.11 14.14
N VAL A 20 -4.68 -3.30 14.61
CA VAL A 20 -3.83 -2.20 15.09
C VAL A 20 -3.53 -1.18 13.98
N VAL A 21 -3.21 -1.65 12.77
CA VAL A 21 -2.96 -0.78 11.61
C VAL A 21 -4.22 0.01 11.25
N LEU A 22 -5.39 -0.63 11.22
CA LEU A 22 -6.65 0.03 10.94
C LEU A 22 -6.99 1.09 12.00
N ASP A 23 -6.72 0.80 13.27
CA ASP A 23 -6.94 1.76 14.36
C ASP A 23 -5.99 2.96 14.27
N LEU A 24 -4.73 2.76 13.86
CA LEU A 24 -3.79 3.85 13.59
C LEU A 24 -4.24 4.71 12.41
N ILE A 25 -4.72 4.11 11.32
CA ILE A 25 -5.25 4.81 10.15
C ILE A 25 -6.44 5.69 10.54
N LYS A 26 -7.38 5.17 11.36
CA LYS A 26 -8.54 5.93 11.84
C LYS A 26 -8.20 7.19 12.62
N THR A 27 -6.98 7.30 13.16
CA THR A 27 -6.55 8.52 13.85
C THR A 27 -6.42 9.73 12.92
N GLY A 28 -6.27 9.51 11.61
CA GLY A 28 -6.12 10.57 10.61
C GLY A 28 -4.78 11.29 10.64
N ASN A 29 -3.82 10.84 11.46
CA ASN A 29 -2.53 11.52 11.65
C ASN A 29 -1.40 10.99 10.76
N ILE A 30 -1.64 9.92 9.99
CA ILE A 30 -0.62 9.31 9.13
C ILE A 30 -0.40 10.18 7.91
N SER A 31 0.87 10.53 7.65
CA SER A 31 1.27 11.33 6.49
C SER A 31 1.67 10.47 5.29
N LEU A 32 2.09 9.23 5.52
CA LEU A 32 2.42 8.24 4.48
C LEU A 32 2.12 6.82 4.98
N LEU A 33 1.43 6.03 4.17
CA LEU A 33 1.36 4.58 4.36
C LEU A 33 2.30 3.89 3.37
N ARG A 34 3.28 3.13 3.86
CA ARG A 34 4.17 2.34 3.01
C ARG A 34 4.12 0.87 3.42
N GLY A 35 3.87 -0.02 2.48
CA GLY A 35 3.90 -1.47 2.71
C GLY A 35 4.31 -2.22 1.45
N ASN A 36 4.48 -3.54 1.53
CA ASN A 36 4.50 -4.36 0.32
C ASN A 36 3.09 -4.49 -0.26
N GLN A 37 3.01 -4.96 -1.50
CA GLN A 37 1.73 -5.11 -2.21
C GLN A 37 0.70 -5.96 -1.44
N SER A 38 1.10 -7.01 -0.73
CA SER A 38 0.16 -7.86 0.04
C SER A 38 -0.36 -7.18 1.31
N GLU A 39 0.45 -6.37 1.98
CA GLU A 39 0.03 -5.54 3.12
C GLU A 39 -0.94 -4.44 2.70
N ILE A 40 -0.61 -3.73 1.62
CA ILE A 40 -1.48 -2.69 1.05
C ILE A 40 -2.82 -3.27 0.63
N LYS A 41 -2.81 -4.43 -0.04
CA LYS A 41 -4.04 -5.14 -0.40
C LYS A 41 -4.85 -5.54 0.84
N ALA A 42 -4.23 -6.09 1.88
CA ALA A 42 -4.96 -6.50 3.08
C ALA A 42 -5.64 -5.32 3.80
N ILE A 43 -5.00 -4.15 3.81
CA ILE A 43 -5.60 -2.92 4.37
C ILE A 43 -6.74 -2.44 3.47
N TYR A 44 -6.54 -2.45 2.16
CA TYR A 44 -7.59 -2.09 1.20
C TYR A 44 -8.81 -3.00 1.30
N ASP A 45 -8.62 -4.32 1.29
CA ASP A 45 -9.72 -5.29 1.42
C ASP A 45 -10.48 -5.10 2.74
N ALA A 46 -9.81 -4.70 3.82
CA ALA A 46 -10.43 -4.51 5.13
C ALA A 46 -11.15 -3.17 5.31
N LEU A 47 -10.83 -2.16 4.49
CA LEU A 47 -11.44 -0.83 4.52
C LEU A 47 -12.40 -0.59 3.35
N GLY A 48 -12.21 -1.34 2.26
CA GLY A 48 -12.95 -1.21 1.02
C GLY A 48 -14.43 -1.45 1.27
N PRO A 49 -15.32 -0.69 0.60
CA PRO A 49 -16.74 -0.95 0.70
C PRO A 49 -17.06 -2.32 0.09
N ASP A 50 -18.02 -3.02 0.70
CA ASP A 50 -18.71 -4.17 0.10
C ASP A 50 -19.57 -3.68 -1.09
N ASP A 51 -18.98 -3.10 -2.13
CA ASP A 51 -19.75 -2.50 -3.23
C ASP A 51 -19.39 -3.12 -4.58
N GLU A 52 -20.35 -3.89 -5.08
CA GLU A 52 -20.56 -4.35 -6.44
C GLU A 52 -20.53 -3.23 -7.52
N ASP A 53 -20.40 -1.96 -7.12
CA ASP A 53 -20.68 -0.78 -7.97
C ASP A 53 -19.44 -0.04 -8.50
N ASN A 54 -18.21 -0.43 -8.13
CA ASN A 54 -16.98 0.28 -8.55
C ASN A 54 -16.15 -0.46 -9.61
N ASN A 55 -16.78 -1.35 -10.37
CA ASN A 55 -16.18 -2.15 -11.44
C ASN A 55 -15.95 -1.36 -12.75
N SER A 56 -15.67 -0.05 -12.65
CA SER A 56 -15.42 0.83 -13.81
C SER A 56 -13.93 1.10 -14.02
N THR A 57 -13.15 0.03 -14.15
CA THR A 57 -11.89 0.05 -14.92
C THR A 57 -11.83 -1.22 -15.75
N GLU A 58 -12.49 -1.18 -16.91
CA GLU A 58 -12.44 -2.24 -17.91
C GLU A 58 -11.00 -2.47 -18.39
N GLY A 59 -10.41 -3.57 -17.95
CA GLY A 59 -9.21 -4.18 -18.52
C GLY A 59 -9.42 -5.68 -18.63
N LYS A 60 -10.25 -6.12 -19.58
CA LYS A 60 -10.48 -7.54 -19.88
C LYS A 60 -9.17 -8.20 -20.36
N GLY A 61 -8.70 -9.20 -19.62
CA GLY A 61 -7.57 -10.05 -20.00
C GLY A 61 -7.56 -11.40 -19.28
N VAL A 62 -8.20 -12.37 -19.93
CA VAL A 62 -8.23 -13.83 -19.80
C VAL A 62 -7.23 -14.53 -18.86
N ASP A 63 -7.79 -15.45 -18.04
CA ASP A 63 -7.21 -16.55 -17.26
C ASP A 63 -6.38 -16.26 -15.99
N GLY A 64 -6.96 -16.62 -14.84
CA GLY A 64 -6.37 -16.56 -13.51
C GLY A 64 -7.06 -15.52 -12.63
N ALA A 65 -7.29 -15.83 -11.35
CA ALA A 65 -7.99 -14.98 -10.39
C ALA A 65 -7.65 -13.49 -10.56
N GLN A 66 -8.66 -12.64 -10.72
CA GLN A 66 -8.54 -11.19 -10.92
C GLN A 66 -7.80 -10.55 -9.74
N VAL A 67 -6.47 -10.54 -9.80
CA VAL A 67 -5.63 -9.71 -8.92
C VAL A 67 -5.81 -8.30 -9.45
N GLU A 68 -6.55 -7.45 -8.71
CA GLU A 68 -6.55 -6.02 -9.00
C GLU A 68 -5.10 -5.53 -9.09
N ASP A 69 -4.79 -4.75 -10.13
CA ASP A 69 -3.48 -4.17 -10.35
C ASP A 69 -3.03 -3.40 -9.10
N SER A 70 -1.81 -3.67 -8.61
CA SER A 70 -1.26 -3.00 -7.42
C SER A 70 -1.25 -1.48 -7.55
N ALA A 71 -1.14 -0.95 -8.77
CA ALA A 71 -1.30 0.47 -9.06
C ALA A 71 -2.71 0.98 -8.70
N VAL A 72 -3.75 0.22 -9.08
CA VAL A 72 -5.16 0.55 -8.81
C VAL A 72 -5.46 0.45 -7.32
N ILE A 73 -4.96 -0.57 -6.63
CA ILE A 73 -5.13 -0.73 -5.18
C ILE A 73 -4.47 0.45 -4.45
N ALA A 74 -3.22 0.79 -4.78
CA ALA A 74 -2.53 1.93 -4.17
C ALA A 74 -3.30 3.25 -4.41
N TYR A 75 -3.84 3.44 -5.62
CA TYR A 75 -4.71 4.58 -5.94
C TYR A 75 -5.97 4.65 -5.09
N ARG A 76 -6.75 3.57 -5.06
CA ARG A 76 -8.02 3.52 -4.34
C ARG A 76 -7.82 3.63 -2.85
N LEU A 77 -6.82 2.94 -2.29
CA LEU A 77 -6.51 3.03 -0.87
C LEU A 77 -6.11 4.45 -0.50
N ALA A 78 -5.22 5.10 -1.27
CA ALA A 78 -4.80 6.47 -0.97
C ALA A 78 -5.98 7.45 -0.89
N ARG A 79 -6.99 7.29 -1.76
CA ARG A 79 -8.24 8.06 -1.69
C ARG A 79 -9.09 7.71 -0.47
N LEU A 80 -9.22 6.43 -0.18
CA LEU A 80 -10.04 5.91 0.90
C LEU A 80 -9.56 6.40 2.27
N ILE A 81 -8.24 6.46 2.47
CA ILE A 81 -7.63 6.92 3.73
C ILE A 81 -7.17 8.38 3.69
N ASN A 82 -7.37 9.08 2.57
CA ASN A 82 -6.91 10.45 2.33
C ASN A 82 -5.43 10.66 2.71
N CYS A 83 -4.57 9.71 2.33
CA CYS A 83 -3.16 9.66 2.69
C CYS A 83 -2.37 8.99 1.55
N PRO A 84 -1.21 9.52 1.14
CA PRO A 84 -0.38 8.88 0.13
C PRO A 84 0.01 7.44 0.50
N VAL A 85 0.05 6.57 -0.50
CA VAL A 85 0.35 5.14 -0.36
C VAL A 85 1.53 4.75 -1.24
N VAL A 86 2.47 3.99 -0.67
CA VAL A 86 3.57 3.33 -1.37
C VAL A 86 3.40 1.82 -1.25
N ALA A 87 3.14 1.15 -2.37
CA ALA A 87 3.04 -0.30 -2.47
C ALA A 87 4.30 -0.87 -3.13
N THR A 88 5.13 -1.55 -2.36
CA THR A 88 6.44 -2.03 -2.81
C THR A 88 6.43 -3.47 -3.33
N GLY A 89 7.26 -3.75 -4.34
CA GLY A 89 7.33 -5.03 -5.05
C GLY A 89 8.56 -5.15 -5.94
N GLU A 90 8.46 -5.89 -7.05
CA GLU A 90 9.46 -5.84 -8.13
C GLU A 90 9.45 -4.47 -8.82
N GLU A 91 8.25 -3.92 -8.99
CA GLU A 91 8.01 -2.52 -9.31
C GLU A 91 7.20 -1.91 -8.16
N ASP A 92 7.64 -0.74 -7.70
CA ASP A 92 6.94 -0.01 -6.65
C ASP A 92 5.89 0.91 -7.25
N TYR A 93 4.75 1.05 -6.59
CA TYR A 93 3.69 1.98 -6.96
C TYR A 93 3.48 3.03 -5.87
N VAL A 94 3.47 4.30 -6.27
CA VAL A 94 3.28 5.45 -5.38
C VAL A 94 2.06 6.23 -5.83
N SER A 95 1.11 6.47 -4.93
CA SER A 95 -0.10 7.22 -5.22
C SER A 95 -0.41 8.25 -4.14
N ASP A 96 -0.84 9.43 -4.56
CA ASP A 96 -1.41 10.48 -3.70
C ASP A 96 -2.95 10.47 -3.69
N GLY A 97 -3.57 9.49 -4.37
CA GLY A 97 -5.01 9.40 -4.57
C GLY A 97 -5.55 10.21 -5.75
N THR A 98 -4.69 10.93 -6.48
CA THR A 98 -5.04 11.62 -7.73
C THR A 98 -4.32 11.04 -8.94
N ARG A 99 -3.10 10.54 -8.73
CA ARG A 99 -2.22 9.95 -9.75
C ARG A 99 -1.39 8.83 -9.16
N VAL A 100 -0.85 7.98 -10.03
CA VAL A 100 0.02 6.86 -9.67
C VAL A 100 1.33 6.97 -10.46
N PHE A 101 2.44 6.75 -9.77
CA PHE A 101 3.76 6.58 -10.37
C PHE A 101 4.22 5.14 -10.19
N ALA A 102 4.77 4.56 -11.26
CA ALA A 102 5.46 3.28 -11.23
C ALA A 102 6.98 3.52 -11.15
N VAL A 103 7.67 2.77 -10.30
CA VAL A 103 9.11 2.91 -10.06
C VAL A 103 9.79 1.55 -10.29
N PRO A 104 10.28 1.27 -11.51
CA PRO A 104 10.85 -0.03 -11.89
C PRO A 104 12.34 -0.12 -11.50
N HIS A 105 12.65 0.11 -10.23
CA HIS A 105 14.02 0.07 -9.71
C HIS A 105 14.18 -0.94 -8.59
N GLY A 106 15.43 -1.25 -8.28
CA GLY A 106 15.79 -2.18 -7.22
C GLY A 106 16.64 -3.33 -7.76
N HIS A 107 16.85 -4.34 -6.92
CA HIS A 107 17.56 -5.55 -7.32
C HIS A 107 17.07 -6.73 -6.46
N PRO A 108 16.88 -7.94 -7.03
CA PRO A 108 16.38 -9.10 -6.28
C PRO A 108 17.17 -9.41 -5.00
N ILE A 109 18.47 -9.10 -4.98
CA ILE A 109 19.33 -9.27 -3.78
C ILE A 109 18.82 -8.53 -2.54
N MET A 110 18.05 -7.44 -2.72
CA MET A 110 17.48 -6.69 -1.60
C MET A 110 16.54 -7.54 -0.74
N THR A 111 15.92 -8.57 -1.33
CA THR A 111 15.07 -9.54 -0.62
C THR A 111 15.88 -10.51 0.25
N ALA A 112 17.17 -10.68 -0.02
CA ALA A 112 18.07 -11.55 0.74
C ALA A 112 18.67 -10.85 1.98
N VAL A 113 18.42 -9.54 2.14
CA VAL A 113 18.89 -8.75 3.28
C VAL A 113 17.69 -8.35 4.12
N THR A 114 17.65 -8.82 5.37
CA THR A 114 16.57 -8.44 6.29
C THR A 114 16.59 -6.93 6.57
N GLY A 115 15.40 -6.33 6.65
CA GLY A 115 15.24 -4.92 6.99
C GLY A 115 15.42 -3.92 5.85
N THR A 116 15.65 -4.34 4.61
CA THR A 116 15.71 -3.43 3.44
C THR A 116 14.41 -2.65 3.25
N GLY A 117 13.26 -3.30 3.41
CA GLY A 117 11.95 -2.63 3.41
C GLY A 117 11.79 -1.63 4.54
N CYS A 118 12.12 -2.01 5.78
CA CYS A 118 12.04 -1.10 6.92
C CYS A 118 12.98 0.12 6.76
N LEU A 119 14.17 -0.10 6.20
CA LEU A 119 15.11 0.97 5.86
C LEU A 119 14.51 1.94 4.84
N LEU A 120 13.79 1.45 3.82
CA LEU A 120 13.06 2.32 2.90
C LEU A 120 12.03 3.19 3.65
N GLY A 121 11.32 2.65 4.63
CA GLY A 121 10.43 3.45 5.49
C GLY A 121 11.16 4.61 6.19
N ALA A 122 12.36 4.36 6.71
CA ALA A 122 13.20 5.41 7.32
C ALA A 122 13.71 6.45 6.29
N VAL A 123 14.08 6.01 5.09
CA VAL A 123 14.48 6.91 3.99
C VAL A 123 13.30 7.78 3.58
N LEU A 124 12.10 7.22 3.41
CA LEU A 124 10.90 7.99 3.07
C LEU A 124 10.60 9.05 4.14
N ALA A 125 10.71 8.71 5.43
CA ALA A 125 10.53 9.66 6.52
C ALA A 125 11.57 10.79 6.50
N ALA A 126 12.81 10.53 6.05
CA ALA A 126 13.86 11.54 5.95
C ALA A 126 13.65 12.52 4.77
N PHE A 127 12.94 12.11 3.73
CA PHE A 127 12.65 12.90 2.52
C PHE A 127 11.20 13.42 2.46
N PHE A 128 10.45 13.28 3.56
CA PHE A 128 9.03 13.64 3.61
C PHE A 128 8.80 15.16 3.53
#